data_AF-A0A1B7X871-F1
#
_entry.id   AF-A0A1B7X871-F1
#
_cell.length_a   1.000
_cell.length_b   1.000
_cell.length_c   1.000
_cell.angle_alpha   90.00
_cell.angle_beta   90.00
_cell.angle_gamma   90.00
#
_symmetry.space_group_name_H-M   'P 1'
#
loop_
_entity.id
_entity.type
_entity.pdbx_description
1 polymer ?
#
loop_
_entity_poly.entity_id
_entity_poly.type
_entity_poly.pdbx_seq_one_letter_code
_entity_poly.pdbx_strand_id
1 'polypeptide(L)'
;MATKKVVEPPKKEHPQKAITNILMRIVAVFAASGLSVLGAGAVVGIDTVQAVFLAGLLGVATVIERLARAFLDDGKLTLAEINDAFKTVDKKAN
;
A
#
# COMPACT_ATOMS: atom_id res chain seq x y z
N MET A 1 -21.21 -21.09 -39.43
CA MET A 1 -21.84 -21.02 -38.08
C MET A 1 -20.98 -20.11 -37.23
N ALA A 2 -21.51 -18.94 -36.84
CA ALA A 2 -20.77 -17.89 -36.14
C ALA A 2 -20.60 -18.23 -34.65
N THR A 3 -19.37 -18.27 -34.16
CA THR A 3 -19.04 -18.38 -32.74
C THR A 3 -19.44 -17.08 -32.04
N LYS A 4 -20.55 -17.10 -31.29
CA LYS A 4 -20.94 -16.01 -30.38
C LYS A 4 -19.81 -15.81 -29.35
N LYS A 5 -19.14 -14.66 -29.42
CA LYS A 5 -18.33 -14.16 -28.29
C LYS A 5 -19.29 -13.94 -27.12
N VAL A 6 -19.16 -14.76 -26.09
CA VAL A 6 -19.78 -14.51 -24.79
C VAL A 6 -19.07 -13.27 -24.22
N VAL A 7 -19.70 -12.11 -24.37
CA VAL A 7 -19.24 -10.88 -23.72
C VAL A 7 -19.63 -11.03 -22.26
N GLU A 8 -18.66 -11.39 -21.41
CA GLU A 8 -18.84 -11.41 -19.96
C GLU A 8 -19.29 -10.00 -19.51
N PRO A 9 -20.33 -9.89 -18.67
CA PRO A 9 -20.81 -8.59 -18.21
C PRO A 9 -19.71 -7.87 -17.42
N PRO A 10 -19.62 -6.52 -17.50
CA PRO A 10 -18.62 -5.75 -16.78
C PRO A 10 -18.72 -6.06 -15.28
N LYS A 11 -17.65 -6.63 -14.74
CA LYS A 11 -17.53 -7.00 -13.33
C LYS A 11 -17.69 -5.73 -12.50
N LYS A 12 -18.86 -5.56 -11.88
CA LYS A 12 -19.14 -4.44 -10.98
C LYS A 12 -18.10 -4.45 -9.86
N GLU A 13 -17.15 -3.52 -9.91
CA GLU A 13 -16.19 -3.32 -8.85
C GLU A 13 -16.95 -2.79 -7.64
N HIS A 14 -17.26 -3.70 -6.71
CA HIS A 14 -17.90 -3.32 -5.46
C HIS A 14 -16.98 -2.32 -4.72
N PRO A 15 -17.45 -1.12 -4.32
CA PRO A 15 -16.64 -0.12 -3.62
C PRO A 15 -16.00 -0.69 -2.33
N GLN A 16 -16.60 -1.72 -1.73
CA GLN A 16 -16.02 -2.53 -0.64
C GLN A 16 -14.61 -3.07 -0.95
N LYS A 17 -14.33 -3.42 -2.22
CA LYS A 17 -13.03 -3.95 -2.67
C LYS A 17 -11.95 -2.89 -2.65
N ALA A 18 -12.27 -1.63 -2.94
CA ALA A 18 -11.30 -0.54 -2.97
C ALA A 18 -10.73 -0.25 -1.58
N ILE A 19 -11.61 -0.13 -0.57
CA ILE A 19 -11.19 0.10 0.82
C ILE A 19 -10.39 -1.09 1.36
N THR A 20 -10.86 -2.32 1.10
CA THR A 20 -10.14 -3.53 1.49
C THR A 20 -8.75 -3.60 0.84
N ASN A 21 -8.64 -3.23 -0.43
CA ASN A 21 -7.36 -3.17 -1.14
C ASN A 21 -6.42 -2.15 -0.50
N ILE A 22 -6.92 -0.97 -0.11
CA ILE A 22 -6.13 0.06 0.59
C ILE A 22 -5.63 -0.47 1.94
N LEU A 23 -6.50 -1.08 2.75
CA LEU A 23 -6.13 -1.64 4.04
C LEU A 23 -5.06 -2.74 3.91
N MET A 24 -5.22 -3.65 2.95
CA MET A 24 -4.22 -4.70 2.68
C MET A 24 -2.88 -4.11 2.26
N ARG A 25 -2.88 -3.02 1.48
CA ARG A 25 -1.64 -2.32 1.09
C ARG A 25 -0.98 -1.63 2.26
N ILE A 26 -1.73 -1.06 3.20
CA ILE A 26 -1.17 -0.48 4.42
C ILE A 26 -0.47 -1.57 5.26
N VAL A 27 -1.10 -2.74 5.41
CA VAL A 27 -0.49 -3.89 6.09
C VAL A 27 0.77 -4.36 5.35
N ALA A 28 0.73 -4.42 4.01
CA ALA A 28 1.90 -4.77 3.21
C ALA A 28 3.06 -3.77 3.38
N VAL A 29 2.76 -2.47 3.47
CA VAL A 29 3.75 -1.41 3.74
C VAL A 29 4.37 -1.60 5.12
N PHE A 30 3.55 -1.83 6.15
CA PHE A 30 4.05 -2.11 7.49
C PHE A 30 4.99 -3.31 7.49
N ALA A 31 4.58 -4.42 6.87
CA ALA A 31 5.39 -5.63 6.77
C ALA A 31 6.69 -5.35 6.02
N ALA A 32 6.63 -4.72 4.84
CA ALA A 32 7.80 -4.41 4.03
C ALA A 32 8.81 -3.52 4.78
N SER A 33 8.34 -2.43 5.41
CA SER A 33 9.20 -1.51 6.15
C SER A 33 9.72 -2.12 7.45
N GLY A 34 8.86 -2.76 8.25
CA GLY A 34 9.21 -3.38 9.52
C GLY A 34 10.18 -4.55 9.37
N LEU A 35 9.87 -5.50 8.47
CA LEU A 35 10.72 -6.68 8.24
C LEU A 35 12.08 -6.30 7.65
N SER A 36 12.18 -5.19 6.90
CA SER A 36 13.47 -4.71 6.38
C SER A 36 14.47 -4.33 7.47
N VAL A 37 13.98 -3.89 8.64
CA VAL A 37 14.82 -3.44 9.76
C VAL A 37 15.14 -4.58 10.73
N LEU A 38 14.42 -5.70 10.68
CA LEU A 38 14.63 -6.85 11.58
C LEU A 38 16.06 -7.40 11.51
N GLY A 39 16.62 -7.54 10.30
CA GLY A 39 17.99 -8.04 10.11
C GLY A 39 19.05 -7.05 10.60
N ALA A 40 18.88 -5.75 10.31
CA ALA A 40 19.79 -4.72 10.76
C ALA A 40 19.75 -4.54 12.29
N GLY A 41 18.54 -4.58 12.88
CA GLY A 41 18.35 -4.44 14.33
C GLY A 41 19.00 -5.56 15.13
N ALA A 42 18.96 -6.80 14.61
CA ALA A 42 19.62 -7.96 15.23
C ALA A 42 21.15 -7.84 15.27
N VAL A 43 21.77 -7.23 14.25
CA VAL A 43 23.23 -7.04 14.18
C VAL A 43 23.70 -5.88 15.07
N VAL A 44 22.92 -4.80 15.14
CA VAL A 44 23.28 -3.59 15.90
C VAL A 44 22.97 -3.74 17.40
N GLY A 45 22.23 -4.79 17.80
CA GLY A 45 21.93 -5.06 19.21
C GLY A 45 20.87 -4.14 19.81
N ILE A 46 20.04 -3.51 18.97
CA ILE A 46 18.87 -2.75 19.42
C ILE A 46 17.68 -3.68 19.66
N ASP A 47 16.75 -3.27 20.50
CA ASP A 47 15.50 -4.02 20.70
C ASP A 47 14.77 -4.16 19.36
N THR A 48 14.74 -5.39 18.86
CA THR A 48 14.34 -5.68 17.48
C THR A 48 12.84 -5.48 17.29
N VAL A 49 12.06 -5.68 18.35
CA VAL A 49 10.61 -5.47 18.33
C VAL A 49 10.31 -3.98 18.19
N GLN A 50 10.91 -3.14 19.04
CA GLN A 50 10.78 -1.68 18.95
C GLN A 50 11.26 -1.15 17.60
N ALA A 51 12.37 -1.68 17.07
CA ALA A 51 12.90 -1.28 15.77
C ALA A 51 11.93 -1.60 14.62
N VAL A 52 11.33 -2.80 14.63
CA VAL A 52 10.34 -3.23 13.62
C VAL A 52 9.08 -2.36 13.70
N PHE A 53 8.57 -2.10 14.91
CA PHE A 53 7.39 -1.24 15.08
C PHE A 53 7.66 0.19 14.64
N LEU A 54 8.80 0.76 15.01
CA LEU A 54 9.19 2.10 14.56
C LEU A 54 9.24 2.17 13.04
N ALA A 55 9.96 1.23 12.41
CA ALA A 55 10.11 1.21 10.95
C ALA A 55 8.78 0.97 10.22
N GLY A 56 7.97 0.02 10.70
CA GLY A 56 6.67 -0.29 10.13
C GLY A 56 5.68 0.89 10.24
N LEU A 57 5.61 1.53 11.40
CA LEU A 57 4.74 2.69 11.61
C LEU A 57 5.17 3.90 10.79
N LEU A 58 6.48 4.15 10.66
CA LEU A 58 7.00 5.23 9.80
C LEU A 58 6.66 4.99 8.31
N GLY A 59 6.76 3.74 7.84
CA GLY A 59 6.34 3.37 6.50
C GLY A 59 4.86 3.64 6.24
N VAL A 60 3.99 3.25 7.19
CA VAL A 60 2.55 3.53 7.13
C VAL A 60 2.26 5.03 7.18
N ALA A 61 2.91 5.76 8.07
CA ALA A 61 2.74 7.21 8.22
C ALA A 61 3.05 7.94 6.91
N THR A 62 4.10 7.53 6.20
CA THR A 62 4.48 8.12 4.90
C THR A 62 3.37 7.95 3.86
N VAL A 63 2.74 6.78 3.79
CA VAL A 63 1.62 6.55 2.86
C VAL A 63 0.40 7.37 3.26
N ILE A 64 0.05 7.40 4.54
CA ILE A 64 -1.09 8.19 5.05
C ILE A 64 -0.87 9.68 4.74
N GLU A 65 0.33 10.21 4.97
CA GLU A 65 0.67 11.61 4.67
C GLU A 65 0.46 11.91 3.18
N ARG A 66 0.91 11.03 2.28
CA ARG A 66 0.75 11.23 0.83
C ARG A 66 -0.72 11.17 0.41
N LEU A 67 -1.50 10.23 0.96
CA LEU A 67 -2.94 10.15 0.72
C LEU A 67 -3.66 11.41 1.25
N ALA A 68 -3.27 11.90 2.42
CA ALA A 68 -3.84 13.11 3.00
C ALA A 68 -3.49 14.36 2.19
N ARG A 69 -2.24 14.51 1.74
CA ARG A 69 -1.81 15.63 0.89
C ARG A 69 -2.56 15.65 -0.43
N ALA A 70 -2.65 14.50 -1.11
CA ALA A 70 -3.43 14.38 -2.34
C ALA A 70 -4.90 14.76 -2.12
N PHE A 71 -5.51 14.33 -1.01
CA PHE A 71 -6.88 14.71 -0.68
C PHE A 71 -7.03 16.22 -0.40
N LEU A 72 -6.04 16.86 0.21
CA LEU A 72 -6.07 18.29 0.51
C LEU A 72 -5.90 19.17 -0.73
N ASP A 73 -5.25 18.66 -1.78
CA ASP A 73 -4.98 19.41 -3.00
C ASP A 73 -6.24 19.65 -3.85
N ASP A 74 -7.13 18.66 -3.98
CA ASP A 74 -8.33 18.75 -4.83
C ASP A 74 -9.65 18.28 -4.16
N GLY A 75 -9.59 17.86 -2.89
CA GLY A 75 -10.73 17.37 -2.11
C GLY A 75 -11.17 15.95 -2.47
N LYS A 76 -10.41 15.23 -3.30
CA LYS A 76 -10.75 13.89 -3.80
C LYS A 76 -9.52 13.00 -3.79
N LEU A 77 -9.75 11.70 -4.01
CA LEU A 77 -8.67 10.73 -4.11
C LEU A 77 -8.97 9.79 -5.27
N THR A 78 -8.31 10.03 -6.39
CA THR A 78 -8.43 9.19 -7.58
C THR A 78 -7.66 7.88 -7.37
N LEU A 79 -8.06 6.83 -8.09
CA LEU A 79 -7.36 5.55 -8.07
C LEU A 79 -5.89 5.68 -8.47
N ALA A 80 -5.56 6.64 -9.34
CA ALA A 80 -4.19 6.91 -9.76
C ALA A 80 -3.34 7.45 -8.60
N GLU A 81 -3.86 8.42 -7.85
CA GLU A 81 -3.18 9.03 -6.69
C GLU A 81 -3.03 8.04 -5.54
N ILE A 82 -4.07 7.25 -5.28
CA ILE A 82 -3.98 6.15 -4.32
C ILE A 82 -2.85 5.22 -4.74
N ASN A 83 -2.83 4.76 -5.99
CA ASN A 83 -1.78 3.88 -6.46
C ASN A 83 -0.39 4.50 -6.35
N ASP A 84 -0.25 5.78 -6.64
CA ASP A 84 1.01 6.50 -6.55
C ASP A 84 1.52 6.64 -5.11
N ALA A 85 0.63 6.89 -4.14
CA ALA A 85 0.96 6.99 -2.73
C ALA A 85 1.67 5.72 -2.19
N PHE A 86 1.33 4.55 -2.72
CA PHE A 86 1.93 3.27 -2.33
C PHE A 86 3.15 2.85 -3.16
N LYS A 87 3.39 3.44 -4.36
CA LYS A 87 4.52 3.05 -5.22
C LYS A 87 5.89 3.27 -4.59
N THR A 88 6.02 4.26 -3.71
CA THR A 88 7.29 4.61 -3.06
C THR A 88 7.82 3.54 -2.11
N VAL A 89 6.96 2.64 -1.64
CA VAL A 89 7.34 1.53 -0.76
C VAL A 89 7.64 0.26 -1.57
N ASP A 90 7.16 0.19 -2.81
CA ASP A 90 7.33 -0.97 -3.70
C ASP A 90 8.69 -0.88 -4.43
N LYS A 91 9.74 -1.40 -3.79
CA LYS A 91 11.14 -1.32 -4.30
C LYS A 91 11.41 -2.27 -5.49
N LYS A 92 10.42 -3.04 -5.97
CA LYS A 92 10.56 -4.00 -7.09
C LYS A 92 10.18 -3.44 -8.47
N ALA A 93 10.37 -2.14 -8.69
CA ALA A 93 10.22 -1.48 -10.00
C ALA A 93 11.54 -0.95 -10.56
N ASN A 94 12.63 -1.73 -10.43
CA ASN A 94 13.84 -1.60 -11.26
C ASN A 94 14.23 -2.98 -11.77
#